data_AF-A0A969D3K4-F1
#
_entry.id   AF-A0A969D3K4-F1
#
_cell.length_a   1.000
_cell.length_b   1.000
_cell.length_c   1.000
_cell.angle_alpha   90.00
_cell.angle_beta   90.00
_cell.angle_gamma   90.00
#
_symmetry.space_group_name_H-M   'P 1'
#
loop_
_entity.id
_entity.type
_entity.pdbx_description
1 polymer ?
#
loop_
_entity_poly.entity_id
_entity_poly.type
_entity_poly.pdbx_seq_one_letter_code
_entity_poly.pdbx_strand_id
1 'polypeptide(L)'
;MPSYSMKLIFPEMAVPLLGIVVLTLFLPLTAMTYMLRSNDRRKLEINRLLDLLHIDPSYRQVYAIDQHQGRDCSLLMVAVCYGSLVSAVGLTLLFLGPQIGLAEFPAVKLTETLSFPQQGSRLVFSMAFLGAYLWGLQYLFQRYSLQDLLPNVYYGLGVRMLFASCLAVIIYNGADALIGNHEGSSSSSLTSNLWPALAFLIGIFPQQGLRWMSARLSILISDAPMAAHRAPLDMIEGINNYDLLRFEELGIETCYDMATADFVPLILKTAYSARQLADWILQAKLCACFGAGVVDLRRNGYHTFSI
;
A
#
# COMPACT_ATOMS: atom_id res chain seq x y z
N MET A 1 -43.04 -25.95 -14.93
CA MET A 1 -41.68 -26.47 -15.19
C MET A 1 -40.77 -25.34 -15.65
N PRO A 2 -39.95 -24.74 -14.77
CA PRO A 2 -39.01 -23.69 -15.12
C PRO A 2 -37.63 -24.33 -15.39
N SER A 3 -37.24 -24.49 -16.66
CA SER A 3 -35.92 -25.04 -17.02
C SER A 3 -35.21 -24.27 -18.15
N TYR A 4 -35.64 -23.03 -18.42
CA TYR A 4 -35.08 -22.23 -19.52
C TYR A 4 -34.30 -20.97 -19.07
N SER A 5 -34.48 -20.44 -17.86
CA SER A 5 -33.69 -19.28 -17.40
C SER A 5 -32.24 -19.59 -17.01
N MET A 6 -31.90 -20.85 -16.72
CA MET A 6 -30.56 -21.19 -16.24
C MET A 6 -29.50 -21.23 -17.36
N LYS A 7 -29.91 -21.43 -18.62
CA LYS A 7 -28.97 -21.55 -19.77
C LYS A 7 -28.47 -20.21 -20.33
N LEU A 8 -29.15 -19.09 -20.04
CA LEU A 8 -28.76 -17.76 -20.52
C LEU A 8 -27.81 -17.00 -19.57
N ILE A 9 -27.71 -17.42 -18.31
CA ILE A 9 -26.87 -16.76 -17.29
C ILE A 9 -25.38 -17.14 -17.45
N PHE A 10 -25.08 -18.37 -17.87
CA PHE A 10 -23.71 -18.86 -18.03
C PHE A 10 -22.83 -18.09 -19.04
N PRO A 11 -23.31 -17.70 -20.24
CA PRO A 11 -22.47 -16.93 -21.17
C PRO A 11 -22.19 -15.50 -20.70
N GLU A 12 -23.13 -14.83 -20.01
CA GLU A 12 -22.89 -13.47 -19.50
C GLU A 12 -21.90 -13.43 -18.33
N MET A 13 -21.85 -14.50 -17.53
CA MET A 13 -20.91 -14.63 -16.41
C MET A 13 -19.49 -15.01 -16.85
N ALA A 14 -19.30 -15.51 -18.08
CA ALA A 14 -18.02 -16.03 -18.55
C ALA A 14 -16.94 -14.93 -18.64
N VAL A 15 -17.29 -13.75 -19.17
CA VAL A 15 -16.37 -12.61 -19.31
C VAL A 15 -15.90 -12.05 -17.97
N PRO A 16 -16.79 -11.70 -17.01
CA PRO A 16 -16.34 -11.20 -15.71
C PRO A 16 -15.56 -12.26 -14.92
N LEU A 17 -15.93 -13.54 -15.04
CA LEU A 17 -15.21 -14.63 -14.39
C LEU A 17 -13.80 -14.79 -14.97
N LEU A 18 -13.63 -14.70 -16.28
CA LEU A 18 -12.31 -14.71 -16.91
C LEU A 18 -11.46 -13.51 -16.46
N GLY A 19 -12.05 -12.32 -16.37
CA GLY A 19 -11.39 -11.13 -15.83
C GLY A 19 -10.87 -11.33 -14.40
N ILE A 20 -11.69 -11.88 -13.51
CA ILE A 20 -11.30 -12.19 -12.13
C ILE A 20 -10.15 -13.19 -12.09
N VAL A 21 -10.25 -14.27 -12.87
CA VAL A 21 -9.19 -15.29 -12.90
C VAL A 21 -7.87 -14.68 -13.36
N VAL A 22 -7.88 -13.89 -14.43
CA VAL A 22 -6.67 -13.23 -14.95
C VAL A 22 -6.05 -12.29 -13.92
N LEU A 23 -6.86 -11.45 -13.27
CA LEU A 23 -6.39 -10.47 -12.29
C LEU A 23 -5.87 -11.14 -11.01
N THR A 24 -6.59 -12.12 -10.49
CA THR A 24 -6.17 -12.87 -9.28
C THR A 24 -4.88 -13.67 -9.52
N LEU A 25 -4.69 -14.22 -10.73
CA LEU A 25 -3.51 -15.01 -11.08
C LEU A 25 -2.22 -14.19 -11.18
N PHE A 26 -2.29 -12.87 -11.28
CA PHE A 26 -1.11 -12.01 -11.28
C PHE A 26 -0.28 -12.13 -9.99
N LEU A 27 -0.93 -12.23 -8.83
CA LEU A 27 -0.26 -12.33 -7.52
C LEU A 27 0.58 -13.62 -7.38
N PRO A 28 0.04 -14.83 -7.64
CA PRO A 28 0.84 -16.04 -7.57
C PRO A 28 1.88 -16.14 -8.69
N LEU A 29 1.61 -15.58 -9.88
CA LEU A 29 2.58 -15.60 -10.98
C LEU A 29 3.83 -14.77 -10.66
N THR A 30 3.67 -13.59 -10.06
CA THR A 30 4.80 -12.75 -9.62
C THR A 30 5.62 -13.43 -8.52
N ALA A 31 4.99 -14.11 -7.58
CA ALA A 31 5.69 -14.89 -6.56
C ALA A 31 6.43 -16.11 -7.14
N MET A 32 5.78 -16.87 -8.02
CA MET A 32 6.38 -18.04 -8.67
C MET A 32 7.61 -17.65 -9.51
N THR A 33 7.50 -16.60 -10.31
CA THR A 33 8.62 -16.08 -11.11
C THR A 33 9.77 -15.56 -10.23
N TYR A 34 9.46 -14.96 -9.08
CA TYR A 34 10.47 -14.54 -8.10
C TYR A 34 11.22 -15.74 -7.49
N MET A 35 10.49 -16.79 -7.08
CA MET A 35 11.10 -17.99 -6.49
C MET A 35 12.04 -18.69 -7.47
N LEU A 36 11.63 -18.82 -8.74
CA LEU A 36 12.46 -19.44 -9.78
C LEU A 36 13.74 -18.64 -10.09
N ARG A 37 13.74 -17.33 -9.81
CA ARG A 37 14.86 -16.44 -10.08
C ARG A 37 15.69 -16.10 -8.83
N SER A 38 15.36 -16.67 -7.67
CA SER A 38 15.94 -16.23 -6.39
C SER A 38 17.49 -16.31 -6.40
N ASN A 39 18.11 -15.15 -6.18
CA ASN A 39 19.32 -14.71 -6.88
C ASN A 39 20.67 -15.13 -6.25
N ASP A 40 21.49 -15.82 -7.03
CA ASP A 40 22.93 -15.95 -6.79
C ASP A 40 23.67 -14.61 -6.86
N ARG A 41 23.19 -13.67 -7.69
CA ARG A 41 23.85 -12.36 -7.93
C ARG A 41 23.94 -11.49 -6.68
N ARG A 42 22.84 -11.37 -5.92
CA ARG A 42 22.83 -10.58 -4.66
C ARG A 42 23.73 -11.21 -3.61
N LYS A 43 23.77 -12.55 -3.54
CA LYS A 43 24.68 -13.27 -2.63
C LYS A 43 26.14 -12.95 -2.95
N LEU A 44 26.49 -12.88 -4.24
CA LEU A 44 27.84 -12.53 -4.69
C LEU A 44 28.21 -11.07 -4.40
N GLU A 45 27.29 -10.12 -4.60
CA GLU A 45 27.54 -8.69 -4.34
C GLU A 45 27.74 -8.42 -2.84
N ILE A 46 26.90 -9.02 -1.99
CA ILE A 46 27.05 -8.92 -0.53
C ILE A 46 28.37 -9.52 -0.08
N ASN A 47 28.76 -10.69 -0.60
CA ASN A 47 30.04 -11.30 -0.25
C ASN A 47 31.21 -10.38 -0.62
N ARG A 48 31.17 -9.78 -1.83
CA ARG A 48 32.19 -8.80 -2.25
C ARG A 48 32.26 -7.59 -1.33
N LEU A 49 31.13 -7.09 -0.82
CA LEU A 49 31.09 -5.96 0.11
C LEU A 49 31.64 -6.31 1.50
N LEU A 50 31.28 -7.49 2.02
CA LEU A 50 31.82 -7.97 3.30
C LEU A 50 33.33 -8.16 3.23
N ASP A 51 33.84 -8.71 2.13
CA ASP A 51 35.27 -8.84 1.86
C ASP A 51 35.97 -7.47 1.81
N LEU A 52 35.37 -6.48 1.13
CA LEU A 52 35.89 -5.11 1.05
C LEU A 52 35.92 -4.40 2.42
N LEU A 53 34.98 -4.71 3.29
CA LEU A 53 34.89 -4.13 4.64
C LEU A 53 35.71 -4.93 5.68
N HIS A 54 36.39 -6.00 5.26
CA HIS A 54 37.09 -6.94 6.14
C HIS A 54 36.21 -7.50 7.28
N ILE A 55 34.94 -7.76 6.97
CA ILE A 55 33.97 -8.34 7.91
C ILE A 55 33.88 -9.84 7.65
N ASP A 56 33.94 -10.64 8.70
CA ASP A 56 33.82 -12.09 8.56
C ASP A 56 32.51 -12.49 7.86
N PRO A 57 32.56 -13.44 6.91
CA PRO A 57 31.36 -13.90 6.19
C PRO A 57 30.34 -14.59 7.11
N SER A 58 30.74 -14.99 8.32
CA SER A 58 29.85 -15.50 9.37
C SER A 58 28.81 -14.47 9.84
N TYR A 59 29.07 -13.16 9.68
CA TYR A 59 28.11 -12.10 10.03
C TYR A 59 26.80 -12.22 9.24
N ARG A 60 26.86 -12.77 8.02
CA ARG A 60 25.67 -13.04 7.19
C ARG A 60 24.75 -14.09 7.83
N GLN A 61 25.31 -15.04 8.58
CA GLN A 61 24.52 -16.07 9.26
C GLN A 61 23.83 -15.50 10.50
N VAL A 62 24.48 -14.56 11.20
CA VAL A 62 23.91 -13.84 12.36
C VAL A 62 22.73 -12.97 11.95
N TYR A 63 22.82 -12.28 10.80
CA TYR A 63 21.71 -11.55 10.19
C TYR A 63 20.89 -12.38 9.19
N ALA A 64 21.13 -13.70 9.19
CA ALA A 64 20.35 -14.79 8.61
C ALA A 64 19.74 -14.59 7.20
N ILE A 65 20.54 -14.15 6.22
CA ILE A 65 20.11 -14.14 4.80
C ILE A 65 19.77 -15.56 4.29
N ASP A 66 20.48 -16.61 4.73
CA ASP A 66 20.31 -17.96 4.18
C ASP A 66 19.35 -18.87 4.96
N GLN A 67 19.16 -18.67 6.28
CA GLN A 67 18.27 -19.52 7.08
C GLN A 67 16.81 -19.08 7.02
N HIS A 68 16.56 -17.79 6.75
CA HIS A 68 15.22 -17.27 6.49
C HIS A 68 14.76 -17.57 5.06
N GLN A 69 15.63 -17.61 4.05
CA GLN A 69 15.22 -17.78 2.65
C GLN A 69 14.37 -19.04 2.36
N GLY A 70 14.60 -20.16 3.05
CA GLY A 70 13.77 -21.37 2.92
C GLY A 70 12.41 -21.30 3.65
N ARG A 71 12.38 -20.66 4.83
CA ARG A 71 11.17 -20.46 5.65
C ARG A 71 10.32 -19.29 5.11
N ASP A 72 10.97 -18.31 4.50
CA ASP A 72 10.38 -17.18 3.81
C ASP A 72 9.67 -17.64 2.55
N CYS A 73 10.17 -18.66 1.84
CA CYS A 73 9.46 -19.22 0.68
C CYS A 73 8.10 -19.81 1.08
N SER A 74 8.01 -20.57 2.19
CA SER A 74 6.72 -21.12 2.63
C SER A 74 5.80 -20.02 3.18
N LEU A 75 6.35 -19.06 3.93
CA LEU A 75 5.59 -17.89 4.40
C LEU A 75 5.13 -16.99 3.24
N LEU A 76 5.94 -16.85 2.19
CA LEU A 76 5.60 -16.11 0.97
C LEU A 76 4.43 -16.78 0.27
N MET A 77 4.43 -18.10 0.15
CA MET A 77 3.29 -18.83 -0.41
C MET A 77 2.01 -18.60 0.40
N VAL A 78 2.08 -18.62 1.74
CA VAL A 78 0.92 -18.32 2.60
C VAL A 78 0.45 -16.88 2.41
N ALA A 79 1.37 -15.92 2.33
CA ALA A 79 1.06 -14.52 2.12
C ALA A 79 0.42 -14.26 0.74
N VAL A 80 0.92 -14.93 -0.30
CA VAL A 80 0.36 -14.91 -1.65
C VAL A 80 -1.04 -15.50 -1.66
N CYS A 81 -1.26 -16.63 -0.99
CA CYS A 81 -2.59 -17.22 -0.85
C CYS A 81 -3.55 -16.24 -0.17
N TYR A 82 -3.11 -15.59 0.91
CA TYR A 82 -3.89 -14.56 1.59
C TYR A 82 -4.25 -13.39 0.66
N GLY A 83 -3.25 -12.78 -0.01
CA GLY A 83 -3.47 -11.67 -0.93
C GLY A 83 -4.36 -12.07 -2.11
N SER A 84 -4.17 -13.28 -2.63
CA SER A 84 -4.98 -13.84 -3.72
C SER A 84 -6.43 -14.05 -3.28
N LEU A 85 -6.66 -14.58 -2.07
CA LEU A 85 -8.01 -14.76 -1.51
C LEU A 85 -8.72 -13.42 -1.34
N VAL A 86 -8.05 -12.42 -0.74
CA VAL A 86 -8.61 -11.07 -0.57
C VAL A 86 -8.92 -10.44 -1.94
N SER A 87 -8.02 -10.59 -2.92
CA SER A 87 -8.23 -10.11 -4.29
C SER A 87 -9.41 -10.80 -4.97
N ALA A 88 -9.55 -12.12 -4.80
CA ALA A 88 -10.65 -12.89 -5.37
C ALA A 88 -11.99 -12.48 -4.77
N VAL A 89 -12.07 -12.31 -3.45
CA VAL A 89 -13.30 -11.86 -2.78
C VAL A 89 -13.68 -10.43 -3.21
N GLY A 90 -12.72 -9.50 -3.24
CA GLY A 90 -13.01 -8.13 -3.65
C GLY A 90 -13.40 -7.99 -5.13
N LEU A 91 -12.71 -8.70 -6.03
CA LEU A 91 -13.03 -8.69 -7.46
C LEU A 91 -14.34 -9.42 -7.78
N THR A 92 -14.69 -10.47 -7.04
CA THR A 92 -16.01 -11.13 -7.18
C THR A 92 -17.13 -10.19 -6.73
N LEU A 93 -16.97 -9.45 -5.63
CA LEU A 93 -17.93 -8.42 -5.21
C LEU A 93 -18.08 -7.28 -6.23
N LEU A 94 -16.99 -6.94 -6.93
CA LEU A 94 -16.98 -5.91 -7.97
C LEU A 94 -17.73 -6.36 -9.24
N PHE A 95 -17.33 -7.48 -9.84
CA PHE A 95 -17.84 -7.89 -11.15
C PHE A 95 -19.11 -8.75 -11.07
N LEU A 96 -19.20 -9.66 -10.10
CA LEU A 96 -20.34 -10.58 -9.96
C LEU A 96 -21.35 -10.15 -8.90
N GLY A 97 -21.09 -9.06 -8.15
CA GLY A 97 -22.00 -8.57 -7.10
C GLY A 97 -23.48 -8.52 -7.53
N PRO A 98 -23.84 -7.82 -8.63
CA PRO A 98 -25.22 -7.78 -9.12
C PRO A 98 -25.78 -9.15 -9.52
N GLN A 99 -24.94 -10.01 -10.08
CA GLN A 99 -25.32 -11.32 -10.63
C GLN A 99 -25.57 -12.36 -9.53
N ILE A 100 -24.90 -12.23 -8.38
CA ILE A 100 -25.07 -13.08 -7.19
C ILE A 100 -26.27 -12.62 -6.33
N GLY A 101 -26.96 -11.54 -6.74
CA GLY A 101 -28.06 -10.95 -5.97
C GLY A 101 -27.60 -9.98 -4.87
N LEU A 102 -26.30 -9.69 -4.80
CA LEU A 102 -25.72 -8.65 -3.95
C LEU A 102 -25.62 -7.34 -4.76
N ALA A 103 -26.75 -6.87 -5.29
CA ALA A 103 -26.79 -5.59 -6.01
C ALA A 103 -26.49 -4.41 -5.08
N GLU A 104 -26.91 -4.50 -3.81
CA GLU A 104 -26.64 -3.53 -2.74
C GLU A 104 -26.30 -4.26 -1.43
N PHE A 105 -25.66 -3.55 -0.50
CA PHE A 105 -25.43 -4.09 0.85
C PHE A 105 -26.73 -4.08 1.65
N PRO A 106 -26.96 -5.07 2.54
CA PRO A 106 -28.16 -5.11 3.38
C PRO A 106 -28.18 -3.88 4.29
N ALA A 107 -29.18 -3.01 4.08
CA ALA A 107 -29.31 -1.77 4.83
C ALA A 107 -30.08 -1.99 6.14
N VAL A 108 -29.52 -1.47 7.23
CA VAL A 108 -30.20 -1.32 8.51
C VAL A 108 -30.78 0.09 8.57
N LYS A 109 -32.10 0.20 8.73
CA LYS A 109 -32.77 1.48 8.93
C LYS A 109 -32.59 1.90 10.40
N LEU A 110 -31.85 2.98 10.62
CA LEU A 110 -31.62 3.56 11.95
C LEU A 110 -32.72 4.58 12.30
N THR A 111 -33.28 5.26 11.30
CA THR A 111 -34.41 6.20 11.41
C THR A 111 -35.18 6.22 10.08
N GLU A 112 -36.40 6.78 10.01
CA GLU A 112 -37.19 6.83 8.76
C GLU A 112 -36.43 7.48 7.58
N THR A 113 -35.46 8.34 7.87
CA THR A 113 -34.64 9.06 6.89
C THR A 113 -33.19 8.57 6.80
N LEU A 114 -32.73 7.74 7.74
CA LEU A 114 -31.32 7.33 7.82
C LEU A 114 -31.18 5.80 7.71
N SER A 115 -30.70 5.34 6.55
CA SER A 115 -30.34 3.94 6.29
C SER A 115 -28.84 3.78 6.16
N PHE A 116 -28.26 2.82 6.89
CA PHE A 116 -26.85 2.46 6.78
C PHE A 116 -26.71 1.00 6.33
N PRO A 117 -25.99 0.71 5.23
CA PRO A 117 -25.37 1.64 4.29
C PRO A 117 -26.36 2.32 3.33
N GLN A 118 -26.02 3.50 2.80
CA GLN A 118 -26.73 4.22 1.74
C GLN A 118 -26.71 3.42 0.42
N GLN A 119 -27.74 3.60 -0.41
CA GLN A 119 -27.80 3.03 -1.76
C GLN A 119 -26.55 3.40 -2.56
N GLY A 120 -26.00 2.48 -3.35
CA GLY A 120 -24.73 2.71 -4.06
C GLY A 120 -23.44 2.47 -3.26
N SER A 121 -23.51 2.24 -1.94
CA SER A 121 -22.33 1.96 -1.10
C SER A 121 -21.50 0.76 -1.58
N ARG A 122 -22.14 -0.25 -2.18
CA ARG A 122 -21.43 -1.41 -2.76
C ARG A 122 -20.54 -0.98 -3.92
N LEU A 123 -21.05 -0.12 -4.81
CA LEU A 123 -20.30 0.32 -5.98
C LEU A 123 -19.11 1.20 -5.55
N VAL A 124 -19.30 2.07 -4.56
CA VAL A 124 -18.22 2.84 -3.90
C VAL A 124 -17.16 1.92 -3.31
N PHE A 125 -17.58 0.90 -2.54
CA PHE A 125 -16.68 -0.11 -1.99
C PHE A 125 -15.85 -0.79 -3.10
N SER A 126 -16.51 -1.26 -4.16
CA SER A 126 -15.86 -1.93 -5.27
C SER A 126 -14.88 -1.03 -6.02
N MET A 127 -15.22 0.24 -6.27
CA MET A 127 -14.32 1.16 -6.95
C MET A 127 -13.09 1.51 -6.11
N ALA A 128 -13.25 1.71 -4.80
CA ALA A 128 -12.13 1.90 -3.89
C ALA A 128 -11.22 0.66 -3.83
N PHE A 129 -11.84 -0.53 -3.79
CA PHE A 129 -11.10 -1.79 -3.89
C PHE A 129 -10.27 -1.86 -5.17
N LEU A 130 -10.85 -1.51 -6.31
CA LEU A 130 -10.16 -1.51 -7.60
C LEU A 130 -8.96 -0.55 -7.63
N GLY A 131 -9.13 0.66 -7.10
CA GLY A 131 -8.03 1.64 -7.00
C GLY A 131 -6.88 1.13 -6.13
N ALA A 132 -7.20 0.57 -4.96
CA ALA A 132 -6.20 -0.01 -4.06
C ALA A 132 -5.49 -1.23 -4.68
N TYR A 133 -6.24 -2.04 -5.42
CA TYR A 133 -5.70 -3.20 -6.13
C TYR A 133 -4.72 -2.80 -7.24
N LEU A 134 -5.07 -1.83 -8.09
CA LEU A 134 -4.19 -1.35 -9.16
C LEU A 134 -2.90 -0.71 -8.62
N TRP A 135 -3.01 0.13 -7.59
CA TRP A 135 -1.83 0.68 -6.92
C TRP A 135 -0.96 -0.44 -6.35
N GLY A 136 -1.61 -1.44 -5.77
CA GLY A 136 -0.98 -2.63 -5.24
C GLY A 136 -0.19 -3.45 -6.28
N LEU A 137 -0.73 -3.60 -7.49
CA LEU A 137 -0.03 -4.26 -8.60
C LEU A 137 1.24 -3.49 -9.00
N GLN A 138 1.15 -2.17 -9.12
CA GLN A 138 2.30 -1.33 -9.43
C GLN A 138 3.37 -1.45 -8.35
N TYR A 139 2.97 -1.42 -7.08
CA TYR A 139 3.87 -1.60 -5.96
C TYR A 139 4.56 -2.96 -5.95
N LEU A 140 3.80 -4.03 -6.24
CA LEU A 140 4.33 -5.38 -6.34
C LEU A 140 5.34 -5.52 -7.48
N PHE A 141 5.04 -4.91 -8.63
CA PHE A 141 5.94 -4.89 -9.79
C PHE A 141 7.26 -4.18 -9.47
N GLN A 142 7.22 -3.05 -8.78
CA GLN A 142 8.42 -2.33 -8.36
C GLN A 142 9.26 -3.17 -7.40
N ARG A 143 8.64 -3.80 -6.38
CA ARG A 143 9.35 -4.68 -5.44
C ARG A 143 9.92 -5.93 -6.12
N TYR A 144 9.20 -6.48 -7.09
CA TYR A 144 9.72 -7.55 -7.94
C TYR A 144 10.97 -7.11 -8.70
N SER A 145 10.95 -5.91 -9.31
CA SER A 145 12.11 -5.35 -10.03
C SER A 145 13.31 -5.11 -9.11
N LEU A 146 13.06 -4.74 -7.85
CA LEU A 146 14.09 -4.56 -6.83
C LEU A 146 14.56 -5.87 -6.18
N GLN A 147 14.03 -7.01 -6.64
CA GLN A 147 14.31 -8.34 -6.09
C GLN A 147 14.05 -8.43 -4.58
N ASP A 148 13.00 -7.73 -4.13
CA ASP A 148 12.65 -7.56 -2.73
C ASP A 148 11.20 -7.93 -2.43
N LEU A 149 10.86 -9.18 -2.73
CA LEU A 149 9.52 -9.69 -2.57
C LEU A 149 9.38 -10.40 -1.22
N LEU A 150 9.13 -9.63 -0.17
CA LEU A 150 8.90 -10.16 1.18
C LEU A 150 7.44 -10.59 1.37
N PRO A 151 7.15 -11.58 2.24
CA PRO A 151 5.78 -11.98 2.57
C PRO A 151 4.92 -10.80 3.07
N ASN A 152 5.53 -9.88 3.82
CA ASN A 152 4.85 -8.70 4.37
C ASN A 152 4.19 -7.82 3.29
N VAL A 153 4.74 -7.79 2.08
CA VAL A 153 4.20 -7.02 0.95
C VAL A 153 2.79 -7.46 0.60
N TYR A 154 2.56 -8.77 0.56
CA TYR A 154 1.27 -9.34 0.21
C TYR A 154 0.24 -9.19 1.35
N TYR A 155 0.68 -9.28 2.60
CA TYR A 155 -0.18 -8.97 3.74
C TYR A 155 -0.59 -7.49 3.76
N GLY A 156 0.38 -6.58 3.63
CA GLY A 156 0.14 -5.14 3.57
C GLY A 156 -0.75 -4.75 2.39
N LEU A 157 -0.60 -5.41 1.24
CA LEU A 157 -1.47 -5.26 0.08
C LEU A 157 -2.93 -5.59 0.42
N GLY A 158 -3.19 -6.74 1.03
CA GLY A 158 -4.55 -7.16 1.42
C GLY A 158 -5.17 -6.22 2.47
N VAL A 159 -4.40 -5.85 3.50
CA VAL A 159 -4.84 -4.89 4.52
C VAL A 159 -5.17 -3.54 3.90
N ARG A 160 -4.34 -3.04 2.99
CA ARG A 160 -4.56 -1.76 2.30
C ARG A 160 -5.85 -1.79 1.47
N MET A 161 -6.12 -2.88 0.73
CA MET A 161 -7.36 -3.04 -0.03
C MET A 161 -8.59 -2.98 0.88
N LEU A 162 -8.58 -3.71 1.99
CA LEU A 162 -9.67 -3.70 2.97
C LEU A 162 -9.85 -2.31 3.59
N PHE A 163 -8.75 -1.70 4.05
CA PHE A 163 -8.75 -0.39 4.67
C PHE A 163 -9.31 0.69 3.73
N ALA A 164 -8.82 0.76 2.50
CA ALA A 164 -9.26 1.76 1.53
C ALA A 164 -10.75 1.61 1.17
N SER A 165 -11.22 0.36 1.07
CA SER A 165 -12.62 0.05 0.77
C SER A 165 -13.54 0.44 1.93
N CYS A 166 -13.15 0.11 3.17
CA CYS A 166 -13.89 0.54 4.36
C CYS A 166 -13.92 2.06 4.51
N LEU A 167 -12.77 2.73 4.31
CA LEU A 167 -12.65 4.18 4.39
C LEU A 167 -13.57 4.88 3.38
N ALA A 168 -13.60 4.41 2.13
CA ALA A 168 -14.46 4.98 1.10
C ALA A 168 -15.96 4.82 1.45
N VAL A 169 -16.37 3.67 1.98
CA VAL A 169 -17.75 3.45 2.43
C VAL A 169 -18.11 4.38 3.58
N ILE A 170 -17.22 4.55 4.57
CA ILE A 170 -17.44 5.46 5.70
C ILE A 170 -17.61 6.90 5.21
N ILE A 171 -16.71 7.36 4.33
CA ILE A 171 -16.78 8.72 3.77
C ILE A 171 -18.06 8.93 2.98
N TYR A 172 -18.46 7.95 2.15
CA TYR A 172 -19.68 8.03 1.36
C TYR A 172 -20.94 8.08 2.22
N ASN A 173 -21.04 7.21 3.23
CA ASN A 173 -22.19 7.16 4.14
C ASN A 173 -22.26 8.36 5.08
N GLY A 174 -21.12 8.94 5.43
CA GLY A 174 -21.03 10.17 6.22
C GLY A 174 -21.08 11.44 5.39
N ALA A 175 -21.18 11.36 4.05
CA ALA A 175 -21.02 12.50 3.16
C ALA A 175 -22.03 13.62 3.43
N ASP A 176 -23.29 13.27 3.70
CA ASP A 176 -24.34 14.26 3.99
C ASP A 176 -24.03 15.08 5.25
N ALA A 177 -23.48 14.44 6.28
CA ALA A 177 -23.05 15.09 7.51
C ALA A 177 -21.72 15.86 7.34
N LEU A 178 -20.79 15.36 6.52
CA LEU A 178 -19.46 15.94 6.33
C LEU A 178 -19.44 17.13 5.36
N ILE A 179 -20.29 17.11 4.33
CA ILE A 179 -20.34 18.13 3.27
C ILE A 179 -21.34 19.25 3.62
N GLY A 180 -22.26 19.02 4.56
CA GLY A 180 -23.16 20.06 5.07
C GLY A 180 -24.19 20.48 4.04
N ASN A 181 -24.88 19.52 3.43
CA ASN A 181 -26.01 19.83 2.56
C ASN A 181 -27.19 20.32 3.43
N HIS A 182 -27.37 21.63 3.51
CA HIS A 182 -28.60 22.23 4.01
C HIS A 182 -29.78 21.75 3.15
N GLU A 183 -30.86 21.35 3.82
CA GLU A 183 -32.13 20.93 3.23
C GLU A 183 -32.60 21.95 2.17
N GLY A 184 -32.34 21.70 0.88
CA GLY A 184 -32.85 22.57 -0.18
C GLY A 184 -32.12 22.57 -1.54
N SER A 185 -30.86 22.13 -1.66
CA SER A 185 -30.19 22.09 -2.96
C SER A 185 -30.33 20.71 -3.63
N SER A 186 -31.24 20.62 -4.58
CA SER A 186 -31.42 19.53 -5.54
C SER A 186 -30.21 19.40 -6.50
N SER A 187 -29.06 18.99 -5.97
CA SER A 187 -27.85 18.63 -6.73
C SER A 187 -27.60 17.12 -6.76
N SER A 188 -28.65 16.31 -6.63
CA SER A 188 -28.61 14.85 -6.49
C SER A 188 -28.26 14.06 -7.76
N SER A 189 -28.05 14.72 -8.90
CA SER A 189 -27.70 14.06 -10.18
C SER A 189 -26.24 14.27 -10.64
N LEU A 190 -25.59 15.36 -10.22
CA LEU A 190 -24.19 15.65 -10.57
C LEU A 190 -23.20 15.04 -9.57
N THR A 191 -23.63 14.73 -8.34
CA THR A 191 -22.79 14.07 -7.32
C THR A 191 -22.82 12.55 -7.40
N SER A 192 -23.92 11.93 -7.84
CA SER A 192 -24.09 10.47 -7.88
C SER A 192 -23.08 9.76 -8.80
N ASN A 193 -22.70 10.38 -9.93
CA ASN A 193 -21.73 9.82 -10.88
C ASN A 193 -20.25 10.07 -10.50
N LEU A 194 -19.96 11.01 -9.59
CA LEU A 194 -18.59 11.35 -9.19
C LEU A 194 -18.08 10.50 -8.03
N TRP A 195 -18.98 10.03 -7.16
CA TRP A 195 -18.63 9.17 -6.03
C TRP A 195 -17.81 7.92 -6.39
N PRO A 196 -18.12 7.17 -7.46
CA PRO A 196 -17.33 6.01 -7.87
C PRO A 196 -15.88 6.37 -8.22
N ALA A 197 -15.69 7.49 -8.94
CA ALA A 197 -14.36 7.98 -9.32
C ALA A 197 -13.57 8.48 -8.11
N LEU A 198 -14.22 9.19 -7.19
CA LEU A 198 -13.60 9.61 -5.93
C LEU A 198 -13.23 8.40 -5.06
N ALA A 199 -14.10 7.41 -4.96
CA ALA A 199 -13.83 6.18 -4.25
C ALA A 199 -12.60 5.46 -4.82
N PHE A 200 -12.47 5.40 -6.14
CA PHE A 200 -11.29 4.86 -6.81
C PHE A 200 -10.00 5.62 -6.45
N LEU A 201 -10.04 6.95 -6.44
CA LEU A 201 -8.88 7.78 -6.03
C LEU A 201 -8.51 7.58 -4.55
N ILE A 202 -9.51 7.49 -3.67
CA ILE A 202 -9.31 7.12 -2.26
C ILE A 202 -8.69 5.72 -2.15
N GLY A 203 -9.10 4.80 -3.04
CA GLY A 203 -8.50 3.49 -3.22
C GLY A 203 -6.99 3.56 -3.48
N ILE A 204 -6.59 4.36 -4.46
CA ILE A 204 -5.17 4.54 -4.83
C ILE A 204 -4.40 5.17 -3.65
N PHE A 205 -4.95 6.21 -3.02
CA PHE A 205 -4.29 6.99 -1.97
C PHE A 205 -5.14 7.08 -0.67
N PRO A 206 -5.26 5.99 0.10
CA PRO A 206 -6.16 5.95 1.27
C PRO A 206 -5.76 6.94 2.35
N GLN A 207 -4.47 7.22 2.51
CA GLN A 207 -3.97 8.21 3.46
C GLN A 207 -4.49 9.63 3.17
N GLN A 208 -4.65 10.00 1.90
CA GLN A 208 -5.21 11.32 1.54
C GLN A 208 -6.69 11.40 1.89
N GLY A 209 -7.45 10.32 1.65
CA GLY A 209 -8.84 10.23 2.08
C GLY A 209 -9.00 10.34 3.59
N LEU A 210 -8.12 9.69 4.35
CA LEU A 210 -8.13 9.75 5.82
C LEU A 210 -7.82 11.16 6.33
N ARG A 211 -6.80 11.82 5.76
CA ARG A 211 -6.43 13.21 6.10
C ARG A 211 -7.55 14.20 5.80
N TRP A 212 -8.22 14.02 4.66
CA TRP A 212 -9.37 14.84 4.30
C TRP A 212 -10.52 14.65 5.31
N MET A 213 -10.80 13.41 5.69
CA MET A 213 -11.82 13.07 6.68
C MET A 213 -11.48 13.67 8.05
N SER A 214 -10.24 13.53 8.53
CA SER A 214 -9.83 14.09 9.83
C SER A 214 -9.90 15.61 9.85
N ALA A 215 -9.55 16.29 8.74
CA ALA A 215 -9.67 17.74 8.63
C ALA A 215 -11.12 18.24 8.70
N ARG A 216 -12.09 17.43 8.26
CA ARG A 216 -13.54 17.74 8.37
C ARG A 216 -14.13 17.39 9.73
N LEU A 217 -13.53 16.44 10.44
CA LEU A 217 -13.93 15.97 11.78
C LEU A 217 -13.12 16.63 12.91
N SER A 218 -12.46 17.76 12.65
CA SER A 218 -11.56 18.45 13.60
C SER A 218 -12.19 18.83 14.96
N ILE A 219 -13.51 18.71 15.09
CA ILE A 219 -14.24 18.86 16.36
C ILE A 219 -13.95 17.69 17.35
N LEU A 220 -13.58 16.50 16.85
CA LEU A 220 -13.29 15.31 17.66
C LEU A 220 -11.80 15.02 17.84
N ILE A 221 -10.96 15.55 16.96
CA ILE A 221 -9.51 15.35 16.98
C ILE A 221 -8.92 16.73 17.24
N SER A 222 -8.64 17.04 18.51
CA SER A 222 -7.88 18.26 18.85
C SER A 222 -6.63 18.30 17.99
N ASP A 223 -6.40 19.44 17.33
CA ASP A 223 -5.13 19.85 16.75
C ASP A 223 -4.08 19.95 17.87
N ALA A 224 -3.72 18.82 18.47
CA ALA A 224 -2.38 18.67 18.96
C ALA A 224 -1.54 18.76 17.68
N PRO A 225 -0.68 19.78 17.49
CA PRO A 225 0.32 19.70 16.46
C PRO A 225 1.06 18.40 16.77
N MET A 226 0.82 17.35 15.96
CA MET A 226 1.59 16.12 15.98
C MET A 226 3.01 16.64 16.00
N ALA A 227 3.69 16.52 17.14
CA ALA A 227 4.96 17.18 17.38
C ALA A 227 5.86 16.77 16.23
N ALA A 228 5.96 17.67 15.24
CA ALA A 228 6.43 17.31 13.93
C ALA A 228 7.83 16.80 14.18
N HIS A 229 8.05 15.51 13.90
CA HIS A 229 9.36 14.89 14.06
C HIS A 229 10.37 15.90 13.55
N ARG A 230 11.30 16.33 14.41
CA ARG A 230 12.13 17.52 14.13
C ARG A 230 12.92 17.40 12.81
N ALA A 231 13.03 16.18 12.29
CA ALA A 231 13.46 15.85 10.94
C ALA A 231 12.74 14.57 10.44
N PRO A 232 11.63 14.67 9.67
CA PRO A 232 11.02 13.52 9.01
C PRO A 232 11.93 12.95 7.91
N LEU A 233 11.80 11.65 7.65
CA LEU A 233 12.67 10.92 6.70
C LEU A 233 12.48 11.38 5.23
N ASP A 234 11.36 12.02 4.91
CA ASP A 234 11.06 12.61 3.59
C ASP A 234 11.97 13.80 3.23
N MET A 235 12.72 14.34 4.19
CA MET A 235 13.69 15.41 3.95
C MET A 235 14.94 14.95 3.18
N ILE A 236 15.22 13.64 3.15
CA ILE A 236 16.38 13.05 2.49
C ILE A 236 16.12 13.01 0.98
N GLU A 237 17.08 13.50 0.19
CA GLU A 237 16.97 13.52 -1.27
C GLU A 237 17.13 12.11 -1.86
N GLY A 238 16.28 11.80 -2.84
CA GLY A 238 16.27 10.50 -3.51
C GLY A 238 15.52 9.39 -2.77
N ILE A 239 14.96 9.65 -1.58
CA ILE A 239 14.00 8.75 -0.93
C ILE A 239 12.61 8.99 -1.52
N ASN A 240 12.00 7.95 -2.07
CA ASN A 240 10.61 7.98 -2.52
C ASN A 240 9.67 7.45 -1.43
N ASN A 241 8.36 7.63 -1.60
CA ASN A 241 7.33 7.09 -0.69
C ASN A 241 7.45 5.57 -0.47
N TYR A 242 7.92 4.83 -1.47
CA TYR A 242 8.14 3.39 -1.39
C TYR A 242 9.34 3.03 -0.50
N ASP A 243 10.38 3.88 -0.53
CA ASP A 243 11.57 3.72 0.29
C ASP A 243 11.26 4.05 1.75
N LEU A 244 10.48 5.11 1.98
CA LEU A 244 9.91 5.47 3.29
C LEU A 244 9.17 4.30 3.95
N LEU A 245 8.24 3.67 3.23
CA LEU A 245 7.47 2.54 3.77
C LEU A 245 8.38 1.36 4.12
N ARG A 246 9.46 1.16 3.36
CA ARG A 246 10.42 0.08 3.63
C ARG A 246 11.31 0.37 4.83
N PHE A 247 11.70 1.62 5.04
CA PHE A 247 12.42 2.02 6.25
C PHE A 247 11.54 1.94 7.48
N GLU A 248 10.26 2.30 7.37
CA GLU A 248 9.25 2.12 8.41
C GLU A 248 9.09 0.62 8.79
N GLU A 249 9.08 -0.29 7.80
CA GLU A 249 9.11 -1.75 8.05
C GLU A 249 10.34 -2.23 8.83
N LEU A 250 11.44 -1.47 8.80
CA LEU A 250 12.67 -1.74 9.55
C LEU A 250 12.73 -1.01 10.89
N GLY A 251 11.69 -0.23 11.23
CA GLY A 251 11.64 0.61 12.42
C GLY A 251 12.43 1.92 12.30
N ILE A 252 12.69 2.38 11.08
CA ILE A 252 13.40 3.63 10.78
C ILE A 252 12.38 4.65 10.27
N GLU A 253 11.94 5.53 11.17
CA GLU A 253 10.84 6.46 10.89
C GLU A 253 11.32 7.91 10.71
N THR A 254 12.45 8.25 11.34
CA THR A 254 12.98 9.62 11.35
C THR A 254 14.40 9.70 10.81
N CYS A 255 14.85 10.91 10.46
CA CYS A 255 16.26 11.13 10.12
C CYS A 255 17.20 10.81 11.29
N TYR A 256 16.75 10.89 12.55
CA TYR A 256 17.56 10.50 13.70
C TYR A 256 17.82 9.00 13.69
N ASP A 257 16.77 8.20 13.50
CA ASP A 257 16.89 6.73 13.45
C ASP A 257 17.84 6.30 12.32
N MET A 258 17.66 6.88 11.14
CA MET A 258 18.52 6.61 9.97
C MET A 258 19.97 7.09 10.18
N ALA A 259 20.18 8.22 10.86
CA ALA A 259 21.52 8.74 11.17
C ALA A 259 22.29 7.85 12.15
N THR A 260 21.59 7.17 13.06
CA THR A 260 22.15 6.24 14.04
C THR A 260 22.12 4.78 13.59
N ALA A 261 21.51 4.47 12.45
CA ALA A 261 21.36 3.12 11.96
C ALA A 261 22.71 2.49 11.60
N ASP A 262 22.90 1.24 12.00
CA ASP A 262 24.10 0.48 11.65
C ASP A 262 24.09 0.12 10.15
N PHE A 263 25.15 0.53 9.45
CA PHE A 263 25.27 0.38 8.00
C PHE A 263 25.27 -1.08 7.54
N VAL A 264 26.01 -1.95 8.23
CA VAL A 264 26.17 -3.36 7.84
C VAL A 264 24.85 -4.13 7.94
N PRO A 265 24.10 -4.08 9.06
CA PRO A 265 22.74 -4.62 9.12
C PRO A 265 21.81 -4.05 8.05
N LEU A 266 21.91 -2.75 7.74
CA LEU A 266 21.08 -2.12 6.70
C LEU A 266 21.32 -2.70 5.32
N ILE A 267 22.59 -2.89 4.92
CA ILE A 267 22.94 -3.51 3.63
C ILE A 267 22.42 -4.94 3.55
N LEU A 268 22.49 -5.69 4.66
CA LEU A 268 22.06 -7.08 4.68
C LEU A 268 20.54 -7.21 4.64
N LYS A 269 19.81 -6.31 5.30
CA LYS A 269 18.33 -6.33 5.39
C LYS A 269 17.64 -5.67 4.19
N THR A 270 18.32 -4.75 3.49
CA THR A 270 17.73 -4.02 2.36
C THR A 270 18.27 -4.46 1.00
N ALA A 271 17.55 -4.13 -0.07
CA ALA A 271 17.99 -4.34 -1.45
C ALA A 271 18.68 -3.09 -2.05
N TYR A 272 19.00 -2.10 -1.22
CA TYR A 272 19.65 -0.88 -1.66
C TYR A 272 21.15 -1.09 -1.82
N SER A 273 21.75 -0.38 -2.78
CA SER A 273 23.21 -0.41 -2.93
C SER A 273 23.89 0.18 -1.71
N ALA A 274 25.07 -0.34 -1.34
CA ALA A 274 25.86 0.17 -0.24
C ALA A 274 26.14 1.68 -0.37
N ARG A 275 26.35 2.16 -1.59
CA ARG A 275 26.58 3.59 -1.86
C ARG A 275 25.34 4.43 -1.56
N GLN A 276 24.17 3.98 -2.00
CA GLN A 276 22.91 4.69 -1.78
C GLN A 276 22.56 4.75 -0.29
N LEU A 277 22.74 3.65 0.44
CA LEU A 277 22.54 3.64 1.90
C LEU A 277 23.52 4.56 2.62
N ALA A 278 24.79 4.57 2.22
CA ALA A 278 25.79 5.45 2.82
C ALA A 278 25.43 6.92 2.60
N ASP A 279 25.00 7.29 1.40
CA ASP A 279 24.56 8.65 1.10
C ASP A 279 23.32 9.03 1.91
N TRP A 280 22.30 8.18 1.98
CA TRP A 280 21.11 8.45 2.79
C TRP A 280 21.41 8.58 4.29
N ILE A 281 22.32 7.78 4.84
CA ILE A 281 22.76 7.90 6.26
C ILE A 281 23.47 9.24 6.48
N LEU A 282 24.33 9.67 5.54
CA LEU A 282 25.02 10.96 5.64
C LEU A 282 24.05 12.14 5.53
N GLN A 283 23.11 12.07 4.59
CA GLN A 283 22.04 13.06 4.46
C GLN A 283 21.14 13.09 5.70
N ALA A 284 20.83 11.93 6.29
CA ALA A 284 20.06 11.83 7.52
C ALA A 284 20.78 12.52 8.69
N LYS A 285 22.11 12.34 8.82
CA LYS A 285 22.93 13.06 9.81
C LYS A 285 22.86 14.58 9.62
N LEU A 286 22.95 15.05 8.38
CA LEU A 286 22.79 16.46 8.06
C LEU A 286 21.40 16.98 8.47
N CYS A 287 20.33 16.24 8.13
CA CYS A 287 18.95 16.58 8.49
C CYS A 287 18.71 16.55 10.00
N ALA A 288 19.29 15.59 10.72
CA ALA A 288 19.21 15.49 12.17
C ALA A 288 19.89 16.67 12.89
N CYS A 289 20.99 17.19 12.34
CA CYS A 289 21.71 18.34 12.89
C CYS A 289 21.06 19.69 12.58
N PHE A 290 20.60 19.91 11.35
CA PHE A 290 20.16 21.24 10.89
C PHE A 290 18.64 21.37 10.70
N GLY A 291 17.88 20.27 10.77
CA GLY A 291 16.43 20.27 10.57
C GLY A 291 16.04 20.99 9.28
N ALA A 292 15.01 21.84 9.35
CA ALA A 292 14.53 22.62 8.20
C ALA A 292 15.62 23.50 7.54
N GLY A 293 16.69 23.86 8.26
CA GLY A 293 17.81 24.65 7.73
C GLY A 293 18.67 23.91 6.70
N VAL A 294 18.47 22.59 6.50
CA VAL A 294 19.15 21.84 5.45
C VAL A 294 18.84 22.38 4.04
N VAL A 295 17.64 22.92 3.82
CA VAL A 295 17.25 23.48 2.51
C VAL A 295 18.20 24.62 2.11
N ASP A 296 18.59 25.46 3.06
CA ASP A 296 19.50 26.58 2.81
C ASP A 296 20.94 26.12 2.58
N LEU A 297 21.38 25.07 3.27
CA LEU A 297 22.70 24.46 3.04
C LEU A 297 22.80 23.90 1.61
N ARG A 298 21.77 23.20 1.14
CA ARG A 298 21.76 22.62 -0.22
C ARG A 298 21.72 23.69 -1.30
N ARG A 299 20.97 24.78 -1.09
CA ARG A 299 20.98 25.96 -1.99
C ARG A 299 22.37 26.57 -2.16
N ASN A 300 23.22 26.46 -1.13
CA ASN A 300 24.60 26.93 -1.15
C ASN A 300 25.61 25.87 -1.66
N GLY A 301 25.13 24.74 -2.20
CA GLY A 301 25.95 23.69 -2.80
C GLY A 301 26.52 22.67 -1.82
N TYR A 302 26.12 22.70 -0.54
CA TYR A 302 26.53 21.69 0.44
C TYR A 302 25.65 20.44 0.34
N HIS A 303 26.06 19.51 -0.51
CA HIS A 303 25.48 18.16 -0.61
C HIS A 303 26.43 17.13 0.01
N THR A 304 25.91 16.10 0.68
CA THR A 304 26.75 15.08 1.32
C THR A 304 27.43 14.16 0.33
N PHE A 305 26.83 13.87 -0.83
CA PHE A 305 27.47 13.37 -2.05
C PHE A 305 26.48 13.56 -3.22
N SER A 306 26.80 14.38 -4.23
CA SER A 306 26.03 14.41 -5.48
C SER A 306 26.63 13.41 -6.47
N ILE A 307 25.79 12.63 -7.14
CA ILE A 307 26.09 12.21 -8.51
C ILE A 307 25.45 13.24 -9.43
#